data_AF-A0A5A7S0G3-F1
#
_entry.id   AF-A0A5A7S0G3-F1
#
_cell.length_a   1.000
_cell.length_b   1.000
_cell.length_c   1.000
_cell.angle_alpha   90.00
_cell.angle_beta   90.00
_cell.angle_gamma   90.00
#
_symmetry.space_group_name_H-M   'P 1'
#
loop_
_entity.id
_entity.type
_entity.pdbx_description
1 polymer ?
#
loop_
_entity_poly.entity_id
_entity_poly.type
_entity_poly.pdbx_seq_one_letter_code
_entity_poly.pdbx_strand_id
1 'polypeptide(L)'
;MLPRDLLIVSKRKGSIKPRYLKDTQIAEELIEIFKEYEGRKYKELQEKLDEMEYVNYKVVRGLSLLLERRCEFESISLIDGKKIREFLFDRGFVLSEEERNKIIDEACKHFNLSREEIEEAMFSDLKEEQIIKKFYYIPPLELIKRYNLSLTQTLLFDALEMLFTISGNYQEVFRKIKYLGLMYEIEGNEVKITGPASLFKKTRKYGVAMAKLLPSIINADKWRIKAKIELRREARIYDFELSFNDDILLPRYTEQVTHFDSEVEERFYNEFKSLNTGWEIKREPTIIEAGNYIIIPDFGFYKDGIEHYLEVVGFWTPEYLKKKIWKLKNAKVNITIAVNENLSCKKEDFSGDVIFYNKKIPLVAVIKILRKLEEESIQKEMEGIEKLEIKDEIISLEEKAKELNVSKEALSRIKIPNYCIIGDKIVAKKFLEKLKEEIGEERSYEEAKKILDKYGLTSRALDYMGYKIEWKGLKPVKVVS
;
A
#
# COMPACT_ATOMS: atom_id res chain seq x y z
N MET A 1 12.64 12.00 -12.69
CA MET A 1 12.16 13.39 -12.89
C MET A 1 13.33 14.31 -13.23
N LEU A 2 13.10 15.29 -14.11
CA LEU A 2 14.10 16.27 -14.53
C LEU A 2 13.93 17.59 -13.75
N PRO A 3 14.99 18.40 -13.64
CA PRO A 3 14.86 19.80 -13.27
C PRO A 3 13.97 20.55 -14.25
N ARG A 4 13.27 21.58 -13.76
CA ARG A 4 12.35 22.39 -14.57
C ARG A 4 13.04 23.07 -15.76
N ASP A 5 14.32 23.45 -15.60
CA ASP A 5 15.07 24.13 -16.66
C ASP A 5 15.36 23.24 -17.87
N LEU A 6 15.35 21.91 -17.67
CA LEU A 6 15.50 20.91 -18.72
C LEU A 6 14.16 20.52 -19.35
N LEU A 7 13.03 21.10 -18.93
CA LEU A 7 11.74 20.83 -19.55
C LEU A 7 11.70 21.37 -21.00
N ILE A 8 11.33 20.48 -21.93
CA ILE A 8 11.15 20.79 -23.34
C ILE A 8 9.70 20.51 -23.74
N VAL A 9 9.00 21.56 -24.15
CA VAL A 9 7.58 21.49 -24.50
C VAL A 9 7.31 22.18 -25.84
N SER A 10 6.24 21.75 -26.50
CA SER A 10 5.61 22.44 -27.61
C SER A 10 4.25 22.95 -27.15
N LYS A 11 3.87 24.14 -27.62
CA LYS A 11 2.60 24.79 -27.29
C LYS A 11 1.86 25.11 -28.58
N ARG A 12 0.60 24.69 -28.71
CA ARG A 12 -0.22 24.96 -29.91
C ARG A 12 -1.69 25.06 -29.53
N LYS A 13 -2.35 26.15 -29.93
CA LYS A 13 -3.81 26.37 -29.75
C LYS A 13 -4.33 26.07 -28.33
N GLY A 14 -3.58 26.47 -27.30
CA GLY A 14 -3.95 26.22 -25.89
C GLY A 14 -3.58 24.84 -25.34
N SER A 15 -3.06 23.94 -26.16
CA SER A 15 -2.48 22.66 -25.70
C SER A 15 -0.97 22.78 -25.47
N ILE A 16 -0.46 22.00 -24.52
CA ILE A 16 0.96 21.83 -24.22
C ILE A 16 1.33 20.35 -24.26
N LYS A 17 2.41 20.00 -24.95
CA LYS A 17 2.93 18.62 -25.01
C LYS A 17 4.45 18.59 -24.84
N PRO A 18 5.00 17.67 -24.04
CA PRO A 18 6.44 17.42 -24.02
C PRO A 18 6.96 17.08 -25.42
N ARG A 19 8.20 17.48 -25.74
CA ARG A 19 8.89 17.00 -26.94
C ARG A 19 9.54 15.65 -26.65
N TYR A 20 8.77 14.59 -26.85
CA TYR A 20 9.21 13.22 -26.63
C TYR A 20 10.28 12.80 -27.64
N LEU A 21 11.21 11.97 -27.17
CA LEU A 21 12.19 11.31 -28.01
C LEU A 21 11.64 9.97 -28.51
N LYS A 22 12.00 9.63 -29.74
CA LYS A 22 11.70 8.34 -30.39
C LYS A 22 12.97 7.60 -30.81
N ASP A 23 14.00 8.35 -31.20
CA ASP A 23 15.31 7.83 -31.61
C ASP A 23 16.19 7.49 -30.40
N THR A 24 16.98 6.44 -30.51
CA THR A 24 17.94 5.96 -29.51
C THR A 24 19.38 6.40 -29.76
N GLN A 25 19.72 6.99 -30.92
CA GLN A 25 21.10 7.34 -31.30
C GLN A 25 21.84 8.13 -30.21
N ILE A 26 21.25 9.23 -29.73
CA ILE A 26 21.87 10.04 -28.68
C ILE A 26 21.95 9.32 -27.34
N ALA A 27 21.02 8.38 -27.06
CA ALA A 27 21.07 7.56 -25.86
C ALA A 27 22.19 6.53 -25.95
N GLU A 28 22.39 5.89 -27.11
CA GLU A 28 23.49 4.96 -27.39
C GLU A 28 24.84 5.63 -27.19
N GLU A 29 25.05 6.79 -27.82
CA GLU A 29 26.29 7.56 -27.72
C GLU A 29 26.61 7.95 -26.27
N LEU A 30 25.63 8.49 -25.54
CA LEU A 30 25.81 8.86 -24.14
C LEU A 30 26.08 7.62 -23.26
N ILE A 31 25.42 6.49 -23.51
CA ILE A 31 25.67 5.26 -22.74
C ILE A 31 27.09 4.76 -22.94
N GLU A 32 27.61 4.78 -24.18
CA GLU A 32 28.99 4.36 -24.44
C GLU A 32 29.99 5.29 -23.77
N ILE A 33 29.77 6.61 -23.81
CA ILE A 33 30.61 7.57 -23.09
C ILE A 33 30.61 7.29 -21.59
N PHE A 34 29.45 7.05 -20.96
CA PHE A 34 29.41 6.72 -19.53
C PHE A 34 30.13 5.40 -19.19
N LYS A 35 30.17 4.42 -20.11
CA LYS A 35 30.96 3.18 -19.93
C LYS A 35 32.47 3.44 -20.05
N GLU A 36 32.89 4.24 -21.03
CA GLU A 36 34.30 4.55 -21.28
C GLU A 36 34.97 5.32 -20.13
N TYR A 37 34.18 6.07 -19.35
CA TYR A 37 34.64 6.88 -18.23
C TYR A 37 34.53 6.17 -16.87
N GLU A 38 34.18 4.88 -16.83
CA GLU A 38 34.31 4.08 -15.61
C GLU A 38 35.78 4.04 -15.16
N GLY A 39 36.02 4.31 -13.88
CA GLY A 39 37.35 4.45 -13.30
C GLY A 39 38.01 5.82 -13.48
N ARG A 40 37.35 6.80 -14.13
CA ARG A 40 37.85 8.17 -14.30
C ARG A 40 37.13 9.18 -13.41
N LYS A 41 37.68 10.39 -13.29
CA LYS A 41 37.03 11.50 -12.57
C LYS A 41 35.75 11.93 -13.27
N TYR A 42 34.73 12.27 -12.48
CA TYR A 42 33.45 12.74 -13.01
C TYR A 42 33.58 14.05 -13.81
N LYS A 43 34.53 14.92 -13.44
CA LYS A 43 34.85 16.16 -14.17
C LYS A 43 35.24 15.91 -15.62
N GLU A 44 36.07 14.90 -15.89
CA GLU A 44 36.47 14.55 -17.25
C GLU A 44 35.25 14.14 -18.08
N LEU A 45 34.31 13.41 -17.49
CA LEU A 45 33.05 13.07 -18.13
C LEU A 45 32.20 14.32 -18.38
N GLN A 46 32.11 15.26 -17.43
CA GLN A 46 31.36 16.51 -17.61
C GLN A 46 31.92 17.33 -18.78
N GLU A 47 33.25 17.50 -18.85
CA GLU A 47 33.93 18.19 -19.95
C GLU A 47 33.58 17.52 -21.30
N LYS A 48 33.59 16.17 -21.35
CA LYS A 48 33.19 15.45 -22.55
C LYS A 48 31.73 15.65 -22.93
N LEU A 49 30.83 15.68 -21.96
CA LEU A 49 29.40 15.89 -22.19
C LEU A 49 29.10 17.32 -22.69
N ASP A 50 29.86 18.31 -22.23
CA ASP A 50 29.74 19.70 -22.67
C ASP A 50 30.07 19.85 -24.16
N GLU A 51 31.05 19.10 -24.69
CA GLU A 51 31.36 19.07 -26.13
C GLU A 51 30.20 18.57 -27.00
N MET A 52 29.31 17.74 -26.45
CA MET A 52 28.19 17.13 -27.18
C MET A 52 26.94 18.02 -27.25
N GLU A 53 26.94 19.18 -26.60
CA GLU A 53 25.73 20.01 -26.47
C GLU A 53 25.22 20.66 -27.78
N TYR A 54 25.93 20.44 -28.90
CA TYR A 54 25.62 21.02 -30.21
C TYR A 54 24.28 20.56 -30.82
N VAL A 55 23.78 19.36 -30.49
CA VAL A 55 22.52 18.82 -31.07
C VAL A 55 21.28 19.38 -30.36
N ASN A 56 21.27 19.36 -29.03
CA ASN A 56 20.28 20.00 -28.14
C ASN A 56 20.72 19.83 -26.67
N TYR A 57 21.36 20.85 -26.10
CA TYR A 57 21.89 20.79 -24.72
C TYR A 57 20.90 20.28 -23.67
N LYS A 58 19.60 20.61 -23.78
CA LYS A 58 18.59 20.16 -22.80
C LYS A 58 18.36 18.65 -22.84
N VAL A 59 18.41 18.06 -24.04
CA VAL A 59 18.26 16.61 -24.23
C VAL A 59 19.49 15.90 -23.67
N VAL A 60 20.68 16.36 -24.04
CA VAL A 60 21.97 15.81 -23.56
C VAL A 60 22.00 15.85 -22.03
N ARG A 61 21.85 17.03 -21.41
CA ARG A 61 21.82 17.16 -19.94
C ARG A 61 20.73 16.30 -19.30
N GLY A 62 19.56 16.21 -19.91
CA GLY A 62 18.45 15.44 -19.37
C GLY A 62 18.70 13.93 -19.38
N LEU A 63 19.30 13.40 -20.44
CA LEU A 63 19.70 11.99 -20.52
C LEU A 63 20.90 11.70 -19.62
N SER A 64 21.92 12.56 -19.63
CA SER A 64 23.10 12.45 -18.77
C SER A 64 22.72 12.43 -17.29
N LEU A 65 21.77 13.26 -16.84
CA LEU A 65 21.28 13.22 -15.46
C LEU A 65 20.63 11.88 -15.08
N LEU A 66 20.00 11.19 -16.04
CA LEU A 66 19.44 9.86 -15.79
C LEU A 66 20.52 8.77 -15.74
N LEU A 67 21.59 8.91 -16.52
CA LEU A 67 22.75 8.02 -16.52
C LEU A 67 23.63 8.21 -15.28
N GLU A 68 23.83 9.45 -14.85
CA GLU A 68 24.55 9.82 -13.63
C GLU A 68 23.94 9.18 -12.39
N ARG A 69 22.60 9.10 -12.30
CA ARG A 69 21.90 8.39 -11.22
C ARG A 69 22.15 6.88 -11.19
N ARG A 70 22.80 6.35 -12.24
CA ARG A 70 23.20 4.95 -12.37
C ARG A 70 24.70 4.77 -12.20
N CYS A 71 25.41 5.81 -11.74
CA CYS A 71 26.81 5.75 -11.39
C CYS A 71 26.96 5.58 -9.87
N GLU A 72 27.89 4.73 -9.45
CA GLU A 72 28.45 4.75 -8.11
C GLU A 72 29.70 5.61 -8.12
N PHE A 73 29.77 6.54 -7.16
CA PHE A 73 30.90 7.44 -7.01
C PHE A 73 31.72 7.03 -5.80
N GLU A 74 33.04 7.11 -5.94
CA GLU A 74 33.99 6.84 -4.87
C GLU A 74 34.95 8.02 -4.73
N SER A 75 35.23 8.38 -3.48
CA SER A 75 36.25 9.38 -3.19
C SER A 75 37.63 8.77 -3.34
N ILE A 76 38.56 9.52 -3.94
CA ILE A 76 39.95 9.09 -4.15
C ILE A 76 40.70 8.98 -2.82
N SER A 77 40.32 9.80 -1.83
CA SER A 77 41.00 9.85 -0.54
C SER A 77 40.14 9.31 0.60
N LEU A 78 40.80 8.63 1.53
CA LEU A 78 40.21 8.19 2.80
C LEU A 78 40.18 9.32 3.84
N ILE A 79 40.84 10.45 3.58
CA ILE A 79 40.85 11.61 4.45
C ILE A 79 39.74 12.58 4.04
N ASP A 80 39.11 13.18 5.05
CA ASP A 80 38.15 14.26 4.87
C ASP A 80 38.83 15.50 4.27
N GLY A 81 38.59 15.75 2.98
CA GLY A 81 39.13 16.91 2.25
C GLY A 81 38.78 18.25 2.89
N LYS A 82 37.71 18.33 3.69
CA LYS A 82 37.38 19.54 4.45
C LYS A 82 38.47 19.86 5.47
N LYS A 83 39.01 18.87 6.19
CA LYS A 83 40.07 19.07 7.19
C LYS A 83 41.37 19.55 6.55
N ILE A 84 41.68 19.02 5.37
CA ILE A 84 42.86 19.45 4.60
C ILE A 84 42.68 20.90 4.17
N ARG A 85 41.51 21.27 3.65
CA ARG A 85 41.20 22.67 3.29
C ARG A 85 41.24 23.61 4.48
N GLU A 86 40.66 23.25 5.62
CA GLU A 86 40.74 24.05 6.85
C GLU A 86 42.20 24.30 7.24
N PHE A 87 43.02 23.25 7.30
CA PHE A 87 44.45 23.38 7.62
C PHE A 87 45.20 24.28 6.63
N LEU A 88 45.00 24.07 5.33
CA LEU A 88 45.69 24.83 4.29
C LEU A 88 45.24 26.30 4.26
N PHE A 89 43.92 26.54 4.32
CA PHE A 89 43.35 27.89 4.18
C PHE A 89 43.50 28.75 5.43
N ASP A 90 43.67 28.16 6.61
CA ASP A 90 44.01 28.89 7.84
C ASP A 90 45.36 29.64 7.75
N ARG A 91 46.22 29.25 6.79
CA ARG A 91 47.52 29.91 6.52
C ARG A 91 47.44 31.06 5.53
N GLY A 92 46.24 31.40 5.06
CA GLY A 92 46.00 32.47 4.09
C GLY A 92 46.27 32.05 2.64
N PHE A 93 46.20 33.04 1.73
CA PHE A 93 46.54 32.82 0.33
C PHE A 93 48.05 32.99 0.11
N VAL A 94 48.58 32.25 -0.86
CA VAL A 94 50.00 32.29 -1.23
C VAL A 94 50.19 33.12 -2.50
N LEU A 95 51.32 33.83 -2.60
CA LEU A 95 51.66 34.66 -3.76
C LEU A 95 52.86 34.13 -4.57
N SER A 96 53.55 33.13 -4.04
CA SER A 96 54.70 32.48 -4.68
C SER A 96 54.65 30.95 -4.57
N GLU A 97 55.32 30.26 -5.49
CA GLU A 97 55.45 28.80 -5.43
C GLU A 97 56.25 28.33 -4.20
N GLU A 98 57.23 29.13 -3.75
CA GLU A 98 58.01 28.82 -2.54
C GLU A 98 57.13 28.79 -1.28
N GLU A 99 56.26 29.80 -1.12
CA GLU A 99 55.29 29.85 -0.02
C GLU A 99 54.28 28.70 -0.10
N ARG A 100 53.77 28.42 -1.31
CA ARG A 100 52.87 27.28 -1.57
C ARG A 100 53.50 25.96 -1.12
N ASN A 101 54.72 25.70 -1.57
CA ASN A 101 55.44 24.46 -1.28
C ASN A 101 55.69 24.29 0.21
N LYS A 102 56.07 25.37 0.90
CA LYS A 102 56.27 25.36 2.36
C LYS A 102 54.99 24.98 3.12
N ILE A 103 53.84 25.56 2.77
CA ILE A 103 52.56 25.27 3.41
C ILE A 103 52.11 23.83 3.14
N ILE A 104 52.31 23.34 1.92
CA ILE A 104 52.00 21.95 1.59
C ILE A 104 52.91 21.00 2.37
N ASP A 105 54.20 21.30 2.51
CA ASP A 105 55.12 20.47 3.31
C ASP A 105 54.73 20.42 4.80
N GLU A 106 54.17 21.51 5.34
CA GLU A 106 53.57 21.51 6.68
C GLU A 106 52.34 20.61 6.75
N ALA A 107 51.48 20.61 5.72
CA ALA A 107 50.31 19.75 5.64
C ALA A 107 50.70 18.26 5.52
N CYS A 108 51.68 17.94 4.68
CA CYS A 108 52.24 16.59 4.54
C CYS A 108 52.70 16.05 5.90
N LYS A 109 53.41 16.87 6.69
CA LYS A 109 53.84 16.50 8.05
C LYS A 109 52.67 16.35 9.03
N HIS A 110 51.65 17.20 8.94
CA HIS A 110 50.52 17.16 9.86
C HIS A 110 49.61 15.95 9.63
N PHE A 111 49.30 15.65 8.36
CA PHE A 111 48.41 14.54 7.98
C PHE A 111 49.14 13.23 7.72
N ASN A 112 50.48 13.23 7.73
CA ASN A 112 51.33 12.08 7.40
C ASN A 112 51.01 11.49 6.02
N LEU A 113 50.99 12.37 5.02
CA LEU A 113 50.70 12.07 3.61
C LEU A 113 51.78 12.65 2.70
N SER A 114 51.87 12.15 1.47
CA SER A 114 52.66 12.74 0.40
C SER A 114 52.03 14.06 -0.10
N ARG A 115 52.80 14.84 -0.85
CA ARG A 115 52.31 16.07 -1.47
C ARG A 115 51.16 15.79 -2.43
N GLU A 116 51.31 14.76 -3.24
CA GLU A 116 50.32 14.30 -4.20
C GLU A 116 49.03 13.88 -3.49
N GLU A 117 49.14 13.12 -2.39
CA GLU A 117 47.99 12.70 -1.60
C GLU A 117 47.25 13.90 -0.96
N ILE A 118 47.97 14.93 -0.50
CA ILE A 118 47.35 16.16 0.01
C ILE A 118 46.59 16.90 -1.09
N GLU A 119 47.20 17.07 -2.26
CA GLU A 119 46.61 17.77 -3.39
C GLU A 119 45.38 17.03 -3.93
N GLU A 120 45.42 15.70 -4.05
CA GLU A 120 44.29 14.87 -4.47
C GLU A 120 43.17 14.83 -3.42
N ALA A 121 43.52 14.79 -2.14
CA ALA A 121 42.55 14.70 -1.05
C ALA A 121 41.82 16.03 -0.77
N MET A 122 42.42 17.17 -1.10
CA MET A 122 41.90 18.50 -0.78
C MET A 122 40.44 18.73 -1.25
N PHE A 123 40.11 18.21 -2.44
CA PHE A 123 38.79 18.36 -3.06
C PHE A 123 38.09 17.01 -3.31
N SER A 124 38.53 15.94 -2.67
CA SER A 124 38.00 14.59 -2.88
C SER A 124 36.53 14.41 -2.46
N ASP A 125 35.96 15.38 -1.72
CA ASP A 125 34.56 15.45 -1.34
C ASP A 125 33.68 16.13 -2.41
N LEU A 126 34.28 16.87 -3.35
CA LEU A 126 33.55 17.47 -4.47
C LEU A 126 33.19 16.38 -5.47
N LYS A 127 31.91 16.34 -5.87
CA LYS A 127 31.39 15.32 -6.79
C LYS A 127 32.15 15.26 -8.12
N GLU A 128 32.60 16.40 -8.64
CA GLU A 128 33.35 16.51 -9.90
C GLU A 128 34.73 15.83 -9.80
N GLU A 129 35.33 15.80 -8.60
CA GLU A 129 36.63 15.17 -8.35
C GLU A 129 36.52 13.69 -7.92
N GLN A 130 35.30 13.16 -7.76
CA GLN A 130 35.07 11.75 -7.45
C GLN A 130 35.24 10.86 -8.68
N ILE A 131 35.65 9.62 -8.44
CA ILE A 131 35.78 8.61 -9.49
C ILE A 131 34.44 7.92 -9.71
N ILE A 132 34.09 7.67 -10.97
CA ILE A 132 32.98 6.81 -11.35
C ILE A 132 33.42 5.36 -11.11
N LYS A 133 33.16 4.83 -9.91
CA LYS A 133 33.52 3.46 -9.52
C LYS A 133 32.89 2.42 -10.42
N LYS A 134 31.61 2.65 -10.74
CA LYS A 134 30.82 1.71 -11.52
C LYS A 134 29.67 2.40 -12.22
N PHE A 135 29.45 2.06 -13.49
CA PHE A 135 28.26 2.47 -14.23
C PHE A 135 27.31 1.29 -14.43
N TYR A 136 26.08 1.42 -13.94
CA TYR A 136 25.04 0.42 -14.16
C TYR A 136 24.37 0.61 -15.51
N TYR A 137 24.72 -0.24 -16.48
CA TYR A 137 24.15 -0.24 -17.82
C TYR A 137 22.61 -0.16 -17.83
N ILE A 138 22.08 0.56 -18.81
CA ILE A 138 20.66 0.66 -19.15
C ILE A 138 20.52 0.54 -20.66
N PRO A 139 19.59 -0.29 -21.18
CA PRO A 139 19.34 -0.32 -22.62
C PRO A 139 18.92 1.07 -23.16
N PRO A 140 19.43 1.50 -24.34
CA PRO A 140 19.11 2.82 -24.90
C PRO A 140 17.62 3.12 -24.99
N LEU A 141 16.83 2.13 -25.46
CA LEU A 141 15.37 2.26 -25.53
C LEU A 141 14.72 2.50 -24.17
N GLU A 142 15.24 1.86 -23.12
CA GLU A 142 14.74 2.04 -21.75
C GLU A 142 15.14 3.41 -21.17
N LEU A 143 16.32 3.93 -21.54
CA LEU A 143 16.72 5.30 -21.19
C LEU A 143 15.78 6.33 -21.83
N ILE A 144 15.45 6.17 -23.11
CA ILE A 144 14.49 7.04 -23.82
C ILE A 144 13.10 7.00 -23.16
N LYS A 145 12.62 5.81 -22.81
CA LYS A 145 11.36 5.64 -22.06
C LYS A 145 11.38 6.43 -20.75
N ARG A 146 12.42 6.28 -19.95
CA ARG A 146 12.56 6.98 -18.65
C ARG A 146 12.73 8.49 -18.79
N TYR A 147 13.39 8.94 -19.87
CA TYR A 147 13.48 10.36 -20.22
C TYR A 147 12.11 10.93 -20.53
N ASN A 148 11.36 10.29 -21.42
CA ASN A 148 10.01 10.71 -21.80
C ASN A 148 9.07 10.78 -20.59
N LEU A 149 9.08 9.75 -19.75
CA LEU A 149 8.34 9.77 -18.48
C LEU A 149 8.78 10.93 -17.59
N SER A 150 10.09 11.12 -17.40
CA SER A 150 10.61 12.19 -16.56
C SER A 150 10.22 13.58 -17.10
N LEU A 151 10.14 13.74 -18.42
CA LEU A 151 9.71 14.97 -19.08
C LEU A 151 8.22 15.25 -18.80
N THR A 152 7.36 14.24 -18.92
CA THR A 152 5.94 14.34 -18.55
C THR A 152 5.75 14.64 -17.07
N GLN A 153 6.46 13.95 -16.19
CA GLN A 153 6.42 14.22 -14.75
C GLN A 153 6.83 15.67 -14.43
N THR A 154 7.87 16.17 -15.10
CA THR A 154 8.36 17.54 -14.90
C THR A 154 7.33 18.57 -15.37
N LEU A 155 6.59 18.29 -16.45
CA LEU A 155 5.46 19.11 -16.88
C LEU A 155 4.34 19.14 -15.82
N LEU A 156 4.02 17.98 -15.23
CA LEU A 156 2.98 17.85 -14.19
C LEU A 156 3.33 18.57 -12.88
N PHE A 157 4.58 18.99 -12.67
CA PHE A 157 4.93 19.83 -11.51
C PHE A 157 4.19 21.17 -11.48
N ASP A 158 3.70 21.62 -12.63
CA ASP A 158 2.89 22.83 -12.80
C ASP A 158 1.41 22.53 -13.05
N ALA A 159 0.96 21.30 -12.79
CA ALA A 159 -0.45 20.93 -12.87
C ALA A 159 -1.26 21.57 -11.72
N LEU A 160 -2.41 22.13 -12.07
CA LEU A 160 -3.44 22.61 -11.14
C LEU A 160 -4.43 21.49 -10.79
N GLU A 161 -4.82 20.73 -11.79
CA GLU A 161 -5.67 19.54 -11.70
C GLU A 161 -5.19 18.50 -12.71
N MET A 162 -5.45 17.24 -12.40
CA MET A 162 -5.18 16.11 -13.29
C MET A 162 -6.39 15.19 -13.28
N LEU A 163 -6.93 14.85 -14.45
CA LEU A 163 -7.98 13.86 -14.61
C LEU A 163 -7.36 12.61 -15.24
N PHE A 164 -7.79 11.43 -14.86
CA PHE A 164 -7.38 10.21 -15.53
C PHE A 164 -8.48 9.17 -15.62
N THR A 165 -8.36 8.28 -16.60
CA THR A 165 -9.10 7.03 -16.68
C THR A 165 -8.10 5.88 -16.74
N ILE A 166 -8.42 4.75 -16.13
CA ILE A 166 -7.62 3.51 -16.17
C ILE A 166 -8.54 2.31 -16.32
N SER A 167 -8.04 1.24 -16.93
CA SER A 167 -8.64 -0.10 -16.88
C SER A 167 -7.84 -0.98 -15.93
N GLY A 168 -8.47 -1.44 -14.85
CA GLY A 168 -7.78 -2.24 -13.84
C GLY A 168 -6.72 -1.44 -13.07
N ASN A 169 -5.92 -2.15 -12.26
CA ASN A 169 -4.91 -1.58 -11.38
C ASN A 169 -5.40 -0.44 -10.44
N TYR A 170 -6.71 -0.37 -10.18
CA TYR A 170 -7.28 0.71 -9.38
C TYR A 170 -6.69 0.74 -7.97
N GLN A 171 -6.55 -0.42 -7.32
CA GLN A 171 -5.99 -0.53 -5.97
C GLN A 171 -4.62 0.13 -5.85
N GLU A 172 -3.67 -0.21 -6.74
CA GLU A 172 -2.32 0.37 -6.69
C GLU A 172 -2.34 1.89 -6.89
N VAL A 173 -3.15 2.37 -7.84
CA VAL A 173 -3.27 3.80 -8.16
C VAL A 173 -3.89 4.57 -7.00
N PHE A 174 -4.98 4.09 -6.41
CA PHE A 174 -5.66 4.76 -5.29
C PHE A 174 -4.85 4.69 -3.99
N ARG A 175 -4.14 3.59 -3.74
CA ARG A 175 -3.15 3.53 -2.67
C ARG A 175 -2.08 4.59 -2.85
N LYS A 176 -1.56 4.74 -4.07
CA LYS A 176 -0.57 5.77 -4.37
C LYS A 176 -1.14 7.18 -4.19
N ILE A 177 -2.41 7.41 -4.54
CA ILE A 177 -3.13 8.67 -4.27
C ILE A 177 -3.17 8.96 -2.75
N LYS A 178 -3.53 7.98 -1.93
CA LYS A 178 -3.57 8.10 -0.46
C LYS A 178 -2.18 8.40 0.11
N TYR A 179 -1.17 7.61 -0.26
CA TYR A 179 0.23 7.81 0.15
C TYR A 179 0.76 9.21 -0.20
N LEU A 180 0.36 9.74 -1.37
CA LEU A 180 0.78 11.06 -1.83
C LEU A 180 -0.03 12.21 -1.21
N GLY A 181 -1.03 11.92 -0.37
CA GLY A 181 -1.90 12.92 0.25
C GLY A 181 -2.75 13.70 -0.76
N LEU A 182 -3.06 13.09 -1.90
CA LEU A 182 -3.84 13.72 -2.97
C LEU A 182 -5.35 13.55 -2.73
N MET A 183 -6.13 14.54 -3.15
CA MET A 183 -7.59 14.41 -3.17
C MET A 183 -8.04 13.85 -4.51
N TYR A 184 -9.11 13.07 -4.46
CA TYR A 184 -9.76 12.56 -5.66
C TYR A 184 -11.29 12.65 -5.58
N GLU A 185 -11.89 12.83 -6.75
CA GLU A 185 -13.34 12.82 -7.02
C GLU A 185 -13.57 11.96 -8.26
N ILE A 186 -14.70 11.25 -8.36
CA ILE A 186 -14.92 10.30 -9.46
C ILE A 186 -16.27 10.56 -10.11
N GLU A 187 -16.24 10.78 -11.41
CA GLU A 187 -17.44 11.04 -12.20
C GLU A 187 -17.49 10.01 -13.34
N GLY A 188 -18.39 9.03 -13.21
CA GLY A 188 -18.39 7.86 -14.09
C GLY A 188 -17.07 7.08 -13.98
N ASN A 189 -16.31 7.05 -15.08
CA ASN A 189 -15.00 6.36 -15.14
C ASN A 189 -13.80 7.31 -15.04
N GLU A 190 -14.01 8.62 -14.89
CA GLU A 190 -12.94 9.63 -14.82
C GLU A 190 -12.64 9.99 -13.36
N VAL A 191 -11.38 9.84 -12.97
CA VAL A 191 -10.87 10.18 -11.63
C VAL A 191 -10.19 11.54 -11.71
N LYS A 192 -10.76 12.51 -11.03
CA LYS A 192 -10.22 13.86 -10.90
C LYS A 192 -9.32 13.96 -9.68
N ILE A 193 -8.06 14.30 -9.88
CA ILE A 193 -7.03 14.51 -8.85
C ILE A 193 -6.75 15.99 -8.65
N THR A 194 -6.78 16.39 -7.38
CA THR A 194 -6.52 17.75 -6.94
C THR A 194 -5.71 17.76 -5.64
N GLY A 195 -5.17 18.93 -5.28
CA GLY A 195 -4.49 19.13 -4.00
C GLY A 195 -5.46 19.67 -2.95
N PRO A 196 -5.38 19.29 -1.66
CA PRO A 196 -6.22 19.83 -0.58
C PRO A 196 -6.43 21.35 -0.59
N ALA A 197 -5.39 22.12 -0.91
CA ALA A 197 -5.46 23.57 -0.94
C ALA A 197 -6.04 24.15 -2.25
N SER A 198 -6.20 23.35 -3.32
CA SER A 198 -6.72 23.82 -4.61
C SER A 198 -8.20 24.20 -4.57
N LEU A 199 -8.93 23.72 -3.55
CA LEU A 199 -10.35 24.03 -3.33
C LEU A 199 -10.61 25.50 -3.01
N PHE A 200 -9.60 26.22 -2.52
CA PHE A 200 -9.74 27.61 -2.08
C PHE A 200 -8.77 28.55 -2.81
N LYS A 201 -7.65 28.06 -3.34
CA LYS A 201 -6.65 28.85 -4.10
C LYS A 201 -5.97 27.99 -5.17
N LYS A 202 -5.68 28.55 -6.34
CA LYS A 202 -4.77 27.91 -7.32
C LYS A 202 -3.41 27.66 -6.65
N THR A 203 -3.07 26.41 -6.38
CA THR A 203 -1.84 26.07 -5.66
C THR A 203 -1.13 24.89 -6.31
N ARG A 204 0.17 25.09 -6.58
CA ARG A 204 1.03 24.12 -7.25
C ARG A 204 1.77 23.20 -6.27
N LYS A 205 1.46 23.30 -4.97
CA LYS A 205 2.11 22.52 -3.89
C LYS A 205 2.03 21.01 -4.14
N TYR A 206 1.03 20.55 -4.88
CA TYR A 206 0.76 19.14 -5.11
C TYR A 206 1.15 18.65 -6.52
N GLY A 207 1.67 19.51 -7.41
CA GLY A 207 2.05 19.09 -8.77
C GLY A 207 3.13 18.01 -8.79
N VAL A 208 4.07 18.06 -7.85
CA VAL A 208 5.08 16.99 -7.68
C VAL A 208 4.44 15.67 -7.24
N ALA A 209 3.44 15.73 -6.36
CA ALA A 209 2.68 14.54 -5.96
C ALA A 209 1.89 13.96 -7.15
N MET A 210 1.19 14.79 -7.94
CA MET A 210 0.53 14.34 -9.17
C MET A 210 1.51 13.70 -10.16
N ALA A 211 2.71 14.28 -10.32
CA ALA A 211 3.76 13.70 -11.15
C ALA A 211 4.27 12.34 -10.64
N LYS A 212 4.30 12.14 -9.32
CA LYS A 212 4.66 10.85 -8.69
C LYS A 212 3.57 9.78 -8.86
N LEU A 213 2.33 10.18 -9.17
CA LEU A 213 1.23 9.24 -9.43
C LEU A 213 1.27 8.67 -10.86
N LEU A 214 1.80 9.43 -11.81
CA LEU A 214 1.84 9.06 -13.24
C LEU A 214 2.34 7.63 -13.51
N PRO A 215 3.45 7.12 -12.90
CA PRO A 215 3.92 5.75 -13.13
C PRO A 215 2.87 4.66 -12.85
N SER A 216 2.11 4.78 -11.76
CA SER A 216 1.07 3.80 -11.43
C SER A 216 -0.11 3.86 -12.41
N ILE A 217 -0.42 5.03 -12.96
CA ILE A 217 -1.48 5.18 -13.98
C ILE A 217 -1.07 4.53 -15.31
N ILE A 218 0.17 4.78 -15.79
CA ILE A 218 0.62 4.26 -17.10
C ILE A 218 0.89 2.75 -17.11
N ASN A 219 0.97 2.13 -15.92
CA ASN A 219 1.08 0.69 -15.77
C ASN A 219 -0.22 -0.07 -16.09
N ALA A 220 -1.37 0.61 -16.13
CA ALA A 220 -2.63 0.01 -16.56
C ALA A 220 -2.59 -0.31 -18.07
N ASP A 221 -3.38 -1.31 -18.52
CA ASP A 221 -3.41 -1.70 -19.93
C ASP A 221 -4.00 -0.61 -20.83
N LYS A 222 -5.08 0.04 -20.38
CA LYS A 222 -5.69 1.20 -21.01
C LYS A 222 -5.72 2.33 -20.00
N TRP A 223 -5.22 3.50 -20.40
CA TRP A 223 -5.23 4.69 -19.57
C TRP A 223 -5.31 5.97 -20.41
N ARG A 224 -5.81 7.04 -19.81
CA ARG A 224 -5.80 8.41 -20.35
C ARG A 224 -5.59 9.38 -19.20
N ILE A 225 -4.81 10.42 -19.43
CA ILE A 225 -4.55 11.49 -18.48
C ILE A 225 -4.78 12.82 -19.19
N LYS A 226 -5.47 13.73 -18.51
CA LYS A 226 -5.60 15.14 -18.87
C LYS A 226 -5.09 15.97 -17.70
N ALA A 227 -4.43 17.09 -17.96
CA ALA A 227 -4.05 18.01 -16.88
C ALA A 227 -4.15 19.46 -17.34
N LYS A 228 -4.52 20.34 -16.40
CA LYS A 228 -4.44 21.79 -16.58
C LYS A 228 -3.09 22.27 -16.08
N ILE A 229 -2.25 22.76 -16.99
CA ILE A 229 -0.89 23.23 -16.69
C ILE A 229 -0.85 24.75 -16.67
N GLU A 230 -0.34 25.34 -15.59
CA GLU A 230 -0.09 26.78 -15.49
C GLU A 230 1.40 26.99 -15.25
N LEU A 231 2.14 27.47 -16.26
CA LEU A 231 3.60 27.65 -16.13
C LEU A 231 3.91 28.89 -15.27
N ARG A 232 5.04 28.90 -14.53
CA ARG A 232 5.34 29.98 -13.55
C ARG A 232 5.44 31.39 -14.16
N ARG A 233 5.80 31.49 -15.43
CA ARG A 233 6.03 32.76 -16.13
C ARG A 233 4.84 33.18 -17.02
N GLU A 234 3.74 32.42 -17.00
CA GLU A 234 2.60 32.63 -17.88
C GLU A 234 1.30 32.51 -17.08
N ALA A 235 0.45 33.53 -17.15
CA ALA A 235 -0.89 33.49 -16.51
C ALA A 235 -1.89 32.58 -17.27
N ARG A 236 -1.46 31.96 -18.37
CA ARG A 236 -2.29 31.13 -19.23
C ARG A 236 -2.27 29.67 -18.75
N ILE A 237 -3.46 29.08 -18.72
CA ILE A 237 -3.64 27.64 -18.51
C ILE A 237 -3.60 26.92 -19.85
N TYR A 238 -2.84 25.83 -19.91
CA TYR A 238 -2.73 24.95 -21.06
C TYR A 238 -3.33 23.58 -20.75
N ASP A 239 -3.88 22.95 -21.79
CA ASP A 239 -4.38 21.59 -21.75
C ASP A 239 -3.29 20.60 -22.16
N PHE A 240 -2.92 19.72 -21.23
CA PHE A 240 -2.09 18.55 -21.50
C PHE A 240 -2.98 17.31 -21.59
N GLU A 241 -2.73 16.46 -22.56
CA GLU A 241 -3.38 15.16 -22.70
C GLU A 241 -2.40 14.11 -23.20
N LEU A 242 -2.50 12.91 -22.62
CA LEU A 242 -1.73 11.72 -22.98
C LEU A 242 -2.54 10.46 -22.69
N SER A 243 -2.44 9.45 -23.55
CA SER A 243 -3.20 8.20 -23.47
C SER A 243 -2.38 7.00 -23.94
N PHE A 244 -2.89 5.80 -23.67
CA PHE A 244 -2.29 4.54 -24.15
C PHE A 244 -2.22 4.42 -25.68
N ASN A 245 -3.06 5.18 -26.41
CA ASN A 245 -3.07 5.20 -27.88
C ASN A 245 -2.01 6.12 -28.47
N ASP A 246 -1.39 6.99 -27.66
CA ASP A 246 -0.32 7.84 -28.14
C ASP A 246 0.95 7.00 -28.34
N ASP A 247 1.54 7.06 -29.54
CA ASP A 247 2.79 6.38 -29.90
C ASP A 247 4.01 7.06 -29.24
N ILE A 248 4.07 6.97 -27.91
CA ILE A 248 5.12 7.52 -27.05
C ILE A 248 5.79 6.39 -26.28
N LEU A 249 7.12 6.34 -26.34
CA LEU A 249 7.91 5.39 -25.58
C LEU A 249 7.87 5.76 -24.08
N LEU A 250 7.16 4.98 -23.29
CA LEU A 250 7.06 5.09 -21.83
C LEU A 250 7.46 3.76 -21.16
N PRO A 251 8.01 3.78 -19.94
CA PRO A 251 8.38 2.56 -19.23
C PRO A 251 7.13 1.91 -18.64
N ARG A 252 7.15 0.58 -18.54
CA ARG A 252 6.19 -0.19 -17.73
C ARG A 252 6.94 -0.77 -16.55
N TYR A 253 6.46 -0.52 -15.34
CA TYR A 253 7.09 -1.01 -14.12
C TYR A 253 6.39 -2.30 -13.68
N THR A 254 7.17 -3.36 -13.51
CA THR A 254 6.75 -4.59 -12.83
C THR A 254 7.21 -4.55 -11.38
N GLU A 255 6.64 -3.68 -10.55
CA GLU A 255 6.90 -3.73 -9.11
C GLU A 255 5.61 -3.88 -8.31
N GLN A 256 5.49 -5.06 -7.70
CA GLN A 256 4.63 -5.29 -6.55
C GLN A 256 5.49 -5.16 -5.29
N VAL A 257 5.28 -4.11 -4.51
CA VAL A 257 5.44 -4.22 -3.05
C VAL A 257 4.27 -3.54 -2.36
N THR A 258 3.59 -4.32 -1.52
CA THR A 258 2.50 -3.90 -0.65
C THR A 258 3.02 -3.36 0.67
N HIS A 259 3.62 -2.16 0.66
CA HIS A 259 3.95 -1.48 1.92
C HIS A 259 2.67 -1.03 2.65
N PHE A 260 2.67 -1.08 3.98
CA PHE A 260 1.64 -0.44 4.80
C PHE A 260 1.82 1.08 4.77
N ASP A 261 0.71 1.83 4.81
CA ASP A 261 0.80 3.30 4.78
C ASP A 261 1.21 3.86 6.16
N SER A 262 1.07 3.07 7.22
CA SER A 262 1.52 3.42 8.56
C SER A 262 1.92 2.21 9.40
N GLU A 263 2.80 2.42 10.38
CA GLU A 263 3.11 1.43 11.42
C GLU A 263 1.86 0.99 12.20
N VAL A 264 0.86 1.88 12.33
CA VAL A 264 -0.41 1.60 13.01
C VAL A 264 -1.22 0.55 12.24
N GLU A 265 -1.34 0.71 10.93
CA GLU A 265 -2.03 -0.24 10.04
C GLU A 265 -1.29 -1.58 10.00
N GLU A 266 0.04 -1.56 9.86
CA GLU A 266 0.87 -2.76 9.84
C GLU A 266 0.72 -3.58 11.11
N ARG A 267 0.88 -2.92 12.26
CA ARG A 267 0.74 -3.53 13.56
C ARG A 267 -0.65 -4.13 13.73
N PHE A 268 -1.71 -3.39 13.39
CA PHE A 268 -3.08 -3.87 13.50
C PHE A 268 -3.32 -5.13 12.66
N TYR A 269 -2.87 -5.14 11.40
CA TYR A 269 -3.04 -6.28 10.51
C TYR A 269 -2.38 -7.55 11.07
N ASN A 270 -1.12 -7.42 11.53
CA ASN A 270 -0.36 -8.53 12.09
C ASN A 270 -0.98 -9.05 13.40
N GLU A 271 -1.36 -8.13 14.31
CA GLU A 271 -2.03 -8.50 15.56
C GLU A 271 -3.37 -9.21 15.28
N PHE A 272 -4.19 -8.71 14.36
CA PHE A 272 -5.49 -9.31 14.03
C PHE A 272 -5.32 -10.73 13.47
N LYS A 273 -4.40 -10.92 12.53
CA LYS A 273 -4.12 -12.22 11.90
C LYS A 273 -3.67 -13.27 12.91
N SER A 274 -2.94 -12.86 13.95
CA SER A 274 -2.45 -13.77 15.00
C SER A 274 -3.54 -14.34 15.92
N LEU A 275 -4.70 -13.68 16.03
CA LEU A 275 -5.76 -14.07 16.97
C LEU A 275 -6.64 -15.22 16.48
N ASN A 276 -6.52 -15.63 15.21
CA ASN A 276 -7.29 -16.72 14.60
C ASN A 276 -8.80 -16.67 14.94
N THR A 277 -9.42 -15.52 14.75
CA THR A 277 -10.83 -15.25 15.11
C THR A 277 -11.85 -15.92 14.19
N GLY A 278 -11.39 -16.62 13.15
CA GLY A 278 -12.21 -17.13 12.04
C GLY A 278 -12.58 -16.08 10.99
N TRP A 279 -12.23 -14.82 11.20
CA TRP A 279 -12.39 -13.75 10.21
C TRP A 279 -11.16 -13.64 9.31
N GLU A 280 -11.35 -13.65 7.99
CA GLU A 280 -10.30 -13.32 7.03
C GLU A 280 -10.15 -11.80 6.95
N ILE A 281 -8.92 -11.29 7.08
CA ILE A 281 -8.59 -9.87 6.93
C ILE A 281 -7.86 -9.62 5.60
N LYS A 282 -8.40 -8.73 4.77
CA LYS A 282 -7.79 -8.24 3.52
C LYS A 282 -7.50 -6.76 3.62
N ARG A 283 -6.39 -6.33 3.02
CA ARG A 283 -6.04 -4.91 2.89
C ARG A 283 -6.65 -4.35 1.61
N GLU A 284 -7.08 -3.09 1.64
CA GLU A 284 -7.60 -2.35 0.47
C GLU A 284 -8.55 -3.22 -0.39
N PRO A 285 -9.52 -3.88 0.25
CA PRO A 285 -10.12 -5.10 -0.27
C PRO A 285 -10.96 -4.85 -1.52
N THR A 286 -11.59 -3.68 -1.60
CA THR A 286 -12.53 -3.33 -2.65
C THR A 286 -12.72 -1.82 -2.74
N ILE A 287 -13.40 -1.40 -3.80
CA ILE A 287 -13.86 -0.04 -4.05
C ILE A 287 -15.32 0.06 -3.63
N ILE A 288 -15.62 1.00 -2.73
CA ILE A 288 -16.97 1.30 -2.27
C ILE A 288 -17.44 2.62 -2.86
N GLU A 289 -18.62 2.62 -3.49
CA GLU A 289 -19.26 3.84 -3.98
C GLU A 289 -19.89 4.65 -2.83
N ALA A 290 -19.68 5.96 -2.85
CA ALA A 290 -20.19 6.94 -1.90
C ALA A 290 -20.66 8.21 -2.64
N GLY A 291 -21.85 8.14 -3.25
CA GLY A 291 -22.34 9.18 -4.18
C GLY A 291 -21.44 9.29 -5.42
N ASN A 292 -20.91 10.48 -5.70
CA ASN A 292 -19.93 10.74 -6.79
C ASN A 292 -18.47 10.55 -6.33
N TYR A 293 -18.24 9.68 -5.34
CA TYR A 293 -16.91 9.42 -4.79
C TYR A 293 -16.74 7.93 -4.57
N ILE A 294 -15.49 7.48 -4.58
CA ILE A 294 -15.12 6.13 -4.13
C ILE A 294 -14.39 6.24 -2.79
N ILE A 295 -14.61 5.26 -1.94
CA ILE A 295 -13.85 5.00 -0.73
C ILE A 295 -13.19 3.64 -0.90
N ILE A 296 -11.90 3.56 -0.58
CA ILE A 296 -11.20 2.28 -0.47
C ILE A 296 -10.87 2.09 1.00
N PRO A 297 -11.57 1.19 1.70
CA PRO A 297 -11.27 0.90 3.10
C PRO A 297 -9.85 0.39 3.26
N ASP A 298 -9.21 0.74 4.37
CA ASP A 298 -7.90 0.18 4.72
C ASP A 298 -7.95 -1.34 4.93
N PHE A 299 -9.03 -1.82 5.56
CA PHE A 299 -9.23 -3.24 5.84
C PHE A 299 -10.65 -3.71 5.51
N GLY A 300 -10.75 -4.95 5.02
CA GLY A 300 -11.99 -5.72 4.92
C GLY A 300 -11.90 -6.99 5.75
N PHE A 301 -13.00 -7.32 6.40
CA PHE A 301 -13.18 -8.52 7.21
C PHE A 301 -14.25 -9.38 6.58
N TYR A 302 -13.96 -10.67 6.42
CA TYR A 302 -14.84 -11.64 5.77
C TYR A 302 -15.01 -12.88 6.64
N LYS A 303 -16.25 -13.29 6.89
CA LYS A 303 -16.57 -14.55 7.57
C LYS A 303 -17.97 -15.01 7.21
N ASP A 304 -18.14 -16.25 6.75
CA ASP A 304 -19.44 -16.88 6.50
C ASP A 304 -20.42 -16.01 5.68
N GLY A 305 -19.92 -15.33 4.64
CA GLY A 305 -20.71 -14.42 3.80
C GLY A 305 -20.94 -13.02 4.38
N ILE A 306 -20.53 -12.77 5.62
CA ILE A 306 -20.54 -11.45 6.24
C ILE A 306 -19.30 -10.68 5.77
N GLU A 307 -19.53 -9.46 5.30
CA GLU A 307 -18.49 -8.50 4.93
C GLU A 307 -18.57 -7.27 5.82
N HIS A 308 -17.42 -6.82 6.32
CA HIS A 308 -17.33 -5.58 7.07
C HIS A 308 -16.05 -4.82 6.76
N TYR A 309 -16.10 -3.49 6.80
CA TYR A 309 -15.00 -2.63 6.37
C TYR A 309 -14.54 -1.69 7.48
N LEU A 310 -13.23 -1.44 7.55
CA LEU A 310 -12.61 -0.50 8.49
C LEU A 310 -11.74 0.51 7.74
N GLU A 311 -11.97 1.78 8.05
CA GLU A 311 -11.19 2.92 7.55
C GLU A 311 -10.41 3.58 8.70
N VAL A 312 -9.12 3.81 8.52
CA VAL A 312 -8.22 4.44 9.50
C VAL A 312 -8.01 5.91 9.14
N VAL A 313 -8.13 6.78 10.14
CA VAL A 313 -8.03 8.23 10.02
C VAL A 313 -6.96 8.73 10.99
N GLY A 314 -5.74 8.98 10.48
CA GLY A 314 -4.55 9.30 11.28
C GLY A 314 -4.12 10.77 11.29
N PHE A 315 -3.96 11.39 10.12
CA PHE A 315 -3.41 12.76 10.03
C PHE A 315 -3.95 13.51 8.82
N TRP A 316 -4.79 14.52 9.05
CA TRP A 316 -5.35 15.35 7.98
C TRP A 316 -5.69 16.75 8.45
N THR A 317 -5.74 17.72 7.52
CA THR A 317 -6.23 19.07 7.84
C THR A 317 -7.73 19.01 8.20
N PRO A 318 -8.22 19.92 9.07
CA PRO A 318 -9.64 19.94 9.48
C PRO A 318 -10.63 19.95 8.30
N GLU A 319 -10.27 20.62 7.20
CA GLU A 319 -11.09 20.71 5.99
C GLU A 319 -11.15 19.39 5.22
N TYR A 320 -10.02 18.68 5.12
CA TYR A 320 -9.98 17.35 4.49
C TYR A 320 -10.80 16.36 5.30
N LEU A 321 -10.68 16.44 6.63
CA LEU A 321 -11.41 15.58 7.55
C LEU A 321 -12.92 15.75 7.39
N LYS A 322 -13.43 16.99 7.27
CA LYS A 322 -14.85 17.28 6.97
C LYS A 322 -15.33 16.63 5.67
N LYS A 323 -14.54 16.70 4.59
CA LYS A 323 -14.90 16.05 3.32
C LYS A 323 -14.85 14.52 3.43
N LYS A 324 -13.83 13.95 4.09
CA LYS A 324 -13.72 12.50 4.32
C LYS A 324 -14.90 11.99 5.14
N ILE A 325 -15.27 12.70 6.19
CA ILE A 325 -16.48 12.48 7.00
C ILE A 325 -17.73 12.49 6.11
N TRP A 326 -17.89 13.49 5.26
CA TRP A 326 -19.04 13.59 4.36
C TRP A 326 -19.11 12.40 3.39
N LYS A 327 -17.97 11.97 2.84
CA LYS A 327 -17.91 10.78 1.96
C LYS A 327 -18.33 9.53 2.72
N LEU A 328 -17.78 9.30 3.90
CA LEU A 328 -18.11 8.15 4.76
C LEU A 328 -19.60 8.14 5.15
N LYS A 329 -20.19 9.32 5.37
CA LYS A 329 -21.64 9.49 5.59
C LYS A 329 -22.54 9.11 4.43
N ASN A 330 -22.03 9.17 3.20
CA ASN A 330 -22.78 8.84 1.98
C ASN A 330 -22.35 7.49 1.38
N ALA A 331 -21.55 6.69 2.09
CA ALA A 331 -21.16 5.36 1.64
C ALA A 331 -22.38 4.44 1.57
N LYS A 332 -22.48 3.63 0.51
CA LYS A 332 -23.58 2.66 0.36
C LYS A 332 -23.53 1.49 1.36
N VAL A 333 -22.39 1.30 2.02
CA VAL A 333 -22.18 0.23 3.00
C VAL A 333 -21.70 0.84 4.32
N ASN A 334 -22.00 0.14 5.42
CA ASN A 334 -21.49 0.54 6.74
C ASN A 334 -19.99 0.27 6.82
N ILE A 335 -19.24 1.31 7.18
CA ILE A 335 -17.78 1.26 7.37
C ILE A 335 -17.52 1.70 8.81
N THR A 336 -16.81 0.88 9.59
CA THR A 336 -16.28 1.31 10.89
C THR A 336 -15.11 2.25 10.69
N ILE A 337 -15.02 3.28 11.51
CA ILE A 337 -13.99 4.32 11.35
C ILE A 337 -13.11 4.34 12.59
N ALA A 338 -11.82 4.06 12.41
CA ALA A 338 -10.81 4.26 13.43
C ALA A 338 -10.25 5.69 13.32
N VAL A 339 -10.46 6.54 14.33
CA VAL A 339 -10.05 7.95 14.32
C VAL A 339 -8.98 8.21 15.37
N ASN A 340 -7.91 8.90 14.99
CA ASN A 340 -6.88 9.29 15.94
C ASN A 340 -7.43 10.34 16.93
N GLU A 341 -7.30 10.10 18.24
CA GLU A 341 -7.74 10.97 19.33
C GLU A 341 -7.12 12.36 19.28
N ASN A 342 -5.96 12.51 18.65
CA ASN A 342 -5.29 13.79 18.47
C ASN A 342 -5.98 14.69 17.43
N LEU A 343 -6.96 14.16 16.68
CA LEU A 343 -7.80 14.93 15.78
C LEU A 343 -9.02 15.48 16.54
N SER A 344 -9.36 16.75 16.35
CA SER A 344 -10.52 17.41 16.98
C SER A 344 -11.87 16.96 16.40
N CYS A 345 -12.12 15.65 16.35
CA CYS A 345 -13.35 15.03 15.87
C CYS A 345 -14.13 14.35 16.99
N LYS A 346 -15.45 14.35 16.87
CA LYS A 346 -16.38 13.67 17.78
C LYS A 346 -17.05 12.50 17.10
N LYS A 347 -17.64 11.59 17.89
CA LYS A 347 -18.36 10.42 17.35
C LYS A 347 -19.53 10.85 16.47
N GLU A 348 -20.22 11.92 16.84
CA GLU A 348 -21.35 12.49 16.10
C GLU A 348 -20.97 13.01 14.70
N ASP A 349 -19.69 13.25 14.45
CA ASP A 349 -19.22 13.69 13.14
C ASP A 349 -19.37 12.60 12.09
N PHE A 350 -19.44 11.31 12.46
CA PHE A 350 -19.47 10.18 11.54
C PHE A 350 -20.80 9.41 11.57
N SER A 351 -21.08 8.66 10.51
CA SER A 351 -22.15 7.65 10.49
C SER A 351 -21.58 6.27 10.82
N GLY A 352 -22.26 5.52 11.68
CA GLY A 352 -21.86 4.15 12.04
C GLY A 352 -20.94 4.07 13.25
N ASP A 353 -20.23 2.95 13.37
CA ASP A 353 -19.35 2.69 14.50
C ASP A 353 -18.01 3.44 14.36
N VAL A 354 -17.65 4.20 15.41
CA VAL A 354 -16.39 4.95 15.49
C VAL A 354 -15.56 4.41 16.64
N ILE A 355 -14.29 4.14 16.37
CA ILE A 355 -13.29 3.70 17.34
C ILE A 355 -12.24 4.80 17.44
N PHE A 356 -12.02 5.33 18.64
CA PHE A 356 -10.91 6.25 18.87
C PHE A 356 -9.62 5.49 19.19
N TYR A 357 -8.50 5.96 18.66
CA TYR A 357 -7.19 5.37 18.88
C TYR A 357 -6.12 6.45 19.02
N ASN A 358 -5.00 6.15 19.67
CA ASN A 358 -3.86 7.07 19.73
C ASN A 358 -2.67 6.52 18.93
N LYS A 359 -1.90 5.61 19.53
CA LYS A 359 -0.75 4.95 18.86
C LYS A 359 -1.09 3.57 18.26
N LYS A 360 -2.22 2.97 18.64
CA LYS A 360 -2.63 1.64 18.20
C LYS A 360 -4.14 1.54 18.09
N ILE A 361 -4.64 0.90 17.04
CA ILE A 361 -6.07 0.63 16.88
C ILE A 361 -6.51 -0.40 17.94
N PRO A 362 -7.53 -0.12 18.77
CA PRO A 362 -8.00 -1.05 19.79
C PRO A 362 -8.63 -2.33 19.18
N LEU A 363 -7.87 -3.42 19.13
CA LEU A 363 -8.36 -4.70 18.59
C LEU A 363 -9.64 -5.18 19.26
N VAL A 364 -9.74 -5.05 20.59
CA VAL A 364 -10.91 -5.49 21.36
C VAL A 364 -12.18 -4.76 20.88
N ALA A 365 -12.08 -3.48 20.53
CA ALA A 365 -13.21 -2.71 20.02
C ALA A 365 -13.66 -3.23 18.64
N VAL A 366 -12.71 -3.50 17.74
CA VAL A 366 -13.00 -4.07 16.42
C VAL A 366 -13.65 -5.45 16.55
N ILE A 367 -13.09 -6.34 17.38
CA ILE A 367 -13.65 -7.68 17.61
C ILE A 367 -15.06 -7.62 18.18
N LYS A 368 -15.34 -6.65 19.08
CA LYS A 368 -16.68 -6.47 19.64
C LYS A 368 -17.70 -6.11 18.56
N ILE A 369 -17.33 -5.29 17.58
CA ILE A 369 -18.18 -4.94 16.44
C ILE A 369 -18.39 -6.17 15.56
N LEU A 370 -17.31 -6.88 15.19
CA LEU A 370 -17.41 -8.09 14.35
C LEU A 370 -18.29 -9.17 15.00
N ARG A 371 -18.15 -9.39 16.31
CA ARG A 371 -19.01 -10.34 17.06
C ARG A 371 -20.47 -9.91 17.08
N LYS A 372 -20.74 -8.62 17.16
CA LYS A 372 -22.11 -8.09 17.10
C LYS A 372 -22.73 -8.38 15.73
N LEU A 373 -21.99 -8.16 14.65
CA LEU A 373 -22.44 -8.47 13.28
C LEU A 373 -22.68 -9.97 13.08
N GLU A 374 -21.81 -10.81 13.65
CA GLU A 374 -21.97 -12.26 13.63
C GLU A 374 -23.26 -12.69 14.34
N GLU A 375 -23.53 -12.18 15.55
CA GLU A 375 -24.76 -12.48 16.29
C GLU A 375 -26.02 -11.99 15.56
N GLU A 376 -25.97 -10.79 14.96
CA GLU A 376 -27.07 -10.25 14.14
C GLU A 376 -27.33 -11.09 12.88
N SER A 377 -26.29 -11.62 12.24
CA SER A 377 -26.43 -12.52 11.09
C SER A 377 -27.05 -13.85 11.51
N ILE A 378 -26.54 -14.44 12.58
CA ILE A 378 -27.07 -15.69 13.15
C ILE A 378 -28.55 -15.54 13.49
N GLN A 379 -28.94 -14.45 14.14
CA GLN A 379 -30.33 -14.22 14.51
C GLN A 379 -31.24 -14.11 13.27
N LYS A 380 -30.79 -13.42 12.21
CA LYS A 380 -31.54 -13.31 10.95
C LYS A 380 -31.67 -14.65 10.24
N GLU A 381 -30.60 -15.45 10.21
CA GLU A 381 -30.64 -16.82 9.66
C GLU A 381 -31.64 -17.69 10.43
N MET A 382 -31.65 -17.59 11.77
CA MET A 382 -32.59 -18.30 12.63
C MET A 382 -34.05 -17.90 12.36
N GLU A 383 -34.32 -16.61 12.17
CA GLU A 383 -35.66 -16.09 11.85
C GLU A 383 -36.13 -16.49 10.45
N GLY A 384 -35.20 -16.64 9.50
CA GLY A 384 -35.48 -17.04 8.12
C GLY A 384 -35.76 -18.54 7.93
N ILE A 385 -35.50 -19.37 8.94
CA ILE A 385 -35.78 -20.81 8.86
C ILE A 385 -37.28 -21.06 9.10
N GLU A 386 -38.02 -21.20 8.01
CA GLU A 386 -39.38 -21.73 8.06
C GLU A 386 -39.36 -23.24 8.39
N LYS A 387 -40.39 -23.69 9.12
CA LYS A 387 -40.60 -25.05 9.66
C LYS A 387 -39.62 -26.12 9.13
N LEU A 388 -38.64 -26.46 9.98
CA LEU A 388 -37.73 -27.59 9.78
C LEU A 388 -38.50 -28.93 9.81
N GLU A 389 -38.69 -29.54 8.64
CA GLU A 389 -39.11 -30.95 8.55
C GLU A 389 -37.88 -31.85 8.50
N ILE A 390 -37.77 -32.70 9.52
CA ILE A 390 -36.73 -33.72 9.63
C ILE A 390 -37.40 -35.09 9.73
N LYS A 391 -37.01 -36.01 8.84
CA LYS A 391 -37.55 -37.38 8.78
C LYS A 391 -36.60 -38.44 9.33
N ASP A 392 -35.28 -38.22 9.22
CA ASP A 392 -34.28 -39.18 9.65
C ASP A 392 -34.02 -39.11 11.15
N GLU A 393 -33.63 -40.24 11.73
CA GLU A 393 -33.38 -40.35 13.17
C GLU A 393 -32.08 -39.65 13.62
N ILE A 394 -31.10 -39.54 12.71
CA ILE A 394 -29.82 -38.86 12.93
C ILE A 394 -29.41 -38.15 11.63
N ILE A 395 -29.09 -36.86 11.73
CA ILE A 395 -28.62 -36.05 10.60
C ILE A 395 -27.36 -35.28 10.98
N SER A 396 -26.44 -35.13 10.02
CA SER A 396 -25.30 -34.23 10.16
C SER A 396 -25.75 -32.77 10.17
N LEU A 397 -25.37 -32.05 11.22
CA LEU A 397 -25.66 -30.62 11.34
C LEU A 397 -25.01 -29.82 10.21
N GLU A 398 -23.86 -30.28 9.69
CA GLU A 398 -23.21 -29.67 8.53
C GLU A 398 -24.02 -29.82 7.25
N GLU A 399 -24.51 -31.02 6.97
CA GLU A 399 -25.27 -31.30 5.75
C GLU A 399 -26.58 -30.52 5.74
N LYS A 400 -27.27 -30.48 6.89
CA LYS A 400 -28.53 -29.75 7.01
C LYS A 400 -28.34 -28.23 6.97
N ALA A 401 -27.26 -27.72 7.55
CA ALA A 401 -26.91 -26.30 7.44
C ALA A 401 -26.65 -25.89 5.98
N LYS A 402 -25.95 -26.72 5.20
CA LYS A 402 -25.74 -26.51 3.77
C LYS A 402 -27.05 -26.57 2.97
N GLU A 403 -27.92 -27.53 3.27
CA GLU A 403 -29.24 -27.65 2.61
C GLU A 403 -30.10 -26.40 2.80
N LEU A 404 -30.06 -25.81 4.00
CA LEU A 404 -30.84 -24.63 4.36
C LEU A 404 -30.11 -23.31 4.04
N ASN A 405 -28.89 -23.38 3.54
CA ASN A 405 -28.02 -22.22 3.27
C ASN A 405 -27.86 -21.30 4.50
N VAL A 406 -27.64 -21.89 5.68
CA VAL A 406 -27.41 -21.20 6.95
C VAL A 406 -26.12 -21.67 7.60
N SER A 407 -25.59 -20.89 8.56
CA SER A 407 -24.42 -21.28 9.33
C SER A 407 -24.72 -22.46 10.29
N LYS A 408 -23.70 -23.28 10.57
CA LYS A 408 -23.79 -24.35 11.59
C LYS A 408 -24.16 -23.77 12.96
N GLU A 409 -23.59 -22.62 13.28
CA GLU A 409 -23.81 -21.92 14.54
C GLU A 409 -25.29 -21.53 14.70
N ALA A 410 -25.91 -20.95 13.65
CA ALA A 410 -27.34 -20.62 13.66
C ALA A 410 -28.22 -21.86 13.85
N LEU A 411 -27.98 -22.92 13.09
CA LEU A 411 -28.77 -24.15 13.19
C LEU A 411 -28.63 -24.80 14.59
N SER A 412 -27.45 -24.73 15.21
CA SER A 412 -27.17 -25.29 16.54
C SER A 412 -27.94 -24.60 17.69
N ARG A 413 -28.37 -23.34 17.50
CA ARG A 413 -29.07 -22.53 18.51
C ARG A 413 -30.59 -22.62 18.39
N ILE A 414 -31.12 -23.25 17.34
CA ILE A 414 -32.55 -23.37 17.10
C ILE A 414 -33.13 -24.51 17.93
N LYS A 415 -34.32 -24.26 18.49
CA LYS A 415 -35.14 -25.31 19.11
C LYS A 415 -35.92 -26.05 18.03
N ILE A 416 -35.53 -27.30 17.78
CA ILE A 416 -36.22 -28.18 16.84
C ILE A 416 -37.16 -29.11 17.63
N PRO A 417 -38.49 -29.04 17.44
CA PRO A 417 -39.42 -29.95 18.10
C PRO A 417 -39.07 -31.40 17.80
N ASN A 418 -39.11 -32.27 18.80
CA ASN A 418 -38.78 -33.72 18.70
C ASN A 418 -37.33 -34.08 18.38
N TYR A 419 -36.42 -33.12 18.26
CA TYR A 419 -35.00 -33.35 18.02
C TYR A 419 -34.12 -32.69 19.09
N CYS A 420 -32.89 -33.18 19.23
CA CYS A 420 -31.85 -32.66 20.09
C CYS A 420 -30.57 -32.49 19.27
N ILE A 421 -29.84 -31.40 19.50
CA ILE A 421 -28.56 -31.15 18.83
C ILE A 421 -27.45 -31.60 19.77
N ILE A 422 -26.64 -32.57 19.33
CA ILE A 422 -25.62 -33.23 20.14
C ILE A 422 -24.31 -33.23 19.36
N GLY A 423 -23.42 -32.31 19.72
CA GLY A 423 -22.18 -32.11 18.99
C GLY A 423 -22.46 -31.61 17.58
N ASP A 424 -22.05 -32.38 16.58
CA ASP A 424 -22.22 -32.12 15.14
C ASP A 424 -23.45 -32.79 14.52
N LYS A 425 -24.35 -33.35 15.34
CA LYS A 425 -25.53 -34.09 14.87
C LYS A 425 -26.85 -33.57 15.42
N ILE A 426 -27.90 -33.73 14.63
CA ILE A 426 -29.31 -33.53 15.01
C ILE A 426 -29.93 -34.92 15.20
N VAL A 427 -30.44 -35.22 16.39
CA VAL A 427 -30.85 -36.56 16.79
C VAL A 427 -32.31 -36.56 17.25
N ALA A 428 -33.12 -37.49 16.75
CA ALA A 428 -34.51 -37.61 17.16
C ALA A 428 -34.63 -38.04 18.63
N LYS A 429 -35.53 -37.42 19.40
CA LYS A 429 -35.78 -37.81 20.80
C LYS A 429 -36.23 -39.27 20.92
N LYS A 430 -37.04 -39.75 19.98
CA LYS A 430 -37.45 -41.17 19.90
C LYS A 430 -36.25 -42.11 19.70
N PHE A 431 -35.22 -41.67 18.99
CA PHE A 431 -34.00 -42.45 18.82
C PHE A 431 -33.15 -42.47 20.08
N LEU A 432 -33.10 -41.36 20.83
CA LEU A 432 -32.49 -41.33 22.16
C LEU A 432 -33.20 -42.25 23.16
N GLU A 433 -34.52 -42.38 23.08
CA GLU A 433 -35.28 -43.35 23.89
C GLU A 433 -34.89 -44.80 23.56
N LYS A 434 -34.78 -45.15 22.27
CA LYS A 434 -34.27 -46.47 21.83
C LYS A 434 -32.86 -46.74 22.32
N LEU A 435 -31.96 -45.75 22.22
CA LEU A 435 -30.61 -45.86 22.75
C LEU A 435 -30.58 -45.99 24.27
N LYS A 436 -31.49 -45.32 24.98
CA LYS A 436 -31.62 -45.45 26.44
C LYS A 436 -31.98 -46.88 26.83
N GLU A 437 -32.91 -47.52 26.12
CA GLU A 437 -33.25 -48.94 26.31
C GLU A 437 -32.07 -49.86 25.98
N GLU A 438 -31.33 -49.58 24.90
CA GLU A 438 -30.14 -50.37 24.52
C GLU A 438 -29.04 -50.29 25.58
N ILE A 439 -28.85 -49.13 26.21
CA ILE A 439 -27.85 -48.89 27.28
C ILE A 439 -28.27 -49.53 28.61
N GLY A 440 -29.54 -49.40 29.01
CA GLY A 440 -30.06 -49.94 30.27
C GLY A 440 -29.67 -49.15 31.52
N GLU A 441 -30.20 -49.54 32.69
CA GLU A 441 -30.13 -48.74 33.93
C GLU A 441 -28.72 -48.57 34.52
N GLU A 442 -27.86 -49.58 34.37
CA GLU A 442 -26.49 -49.57 34.89
C GLU A 442 -25.54 -50.29 33.91
N ARG A 443 -24.61 -49.54 33.32
CA ARG A 443 -23.62 -50.08 32.35
C ARG A 443 -22.24 -49.44 32.52
N SER A 444 -21.20 -50.14 32.08
CA SER A 444 -19.84 -49.58 31.97
C SER A 444 -19.82 -48.37 31.05
N TYR A 445 -19.08 -47.32 31.42
CA TYR A 445 -18.89 -46.13 30.58
C TYR A 445 -18.29 -46.47 29.21
N GLU A 446 -17.33 -47.40 29.14
CA GLU A 446 -16.69 -47.80 27.88
C GLU A 446 -17.66 -48.51 26.95
N GLU A 447 -18.57 -49.32 27.49
CA GLU A 447 -19.58 -50.03 26.71
C GLU A 447 -20.65 -49.08 26.18
N ALA A 448 -21.12 -48.15 27.03
CA ALA A 448 -22.03 -47.09 26.61
C ALA A 448 -21.40 -46.20 25.54
N LYS A 449 -20.11 -45.84 25.70
CA LYS A 449 -19.36 -45.07 24.71
C LYS A 449 -19.25 -45.81 23.37
N LYS A 450 -18.95 -47.11 23.37
CA LYS A 450 -18.91 -47.92 22.13
C LYS A 450 -20.25 -47.90 21.39
N ILE A 451 -21.38 -47.90 22.10
CA ILE A 451 -22.71 -47.82 21.49
C ILE A 451 -22.92 -46.44 20.85
N LEU A 452 -22.57 -45.37 21.56
CA LEU A 452 -22.66 -44.00 21.02
C LEU A 452 -21.75 -43.81 19.80
N ASP A 453 -20.53 -44.35 19.85
CA ASP A 453 -19.54 -44.26 18.77
C ASP A 453 -20.04 -44.94 17.48
N LYS A 454 -20.83 -46.04 17.57
CA LYS A 454 -21.46 -46.69 16.38
C LYS A 454 -22.34 -45.73 15.58
N TYR A 455 -22.97 -44.79 16.27
CA TYR A 455 -23.85 -43.78 15.69
C TYR A 455 -23.15 -42.43 15.56
N GLY A 456 -21.85 -42.35 15.83
CA GLY A 456 -21.04 -41.13 15.85
C GLY A 456 -21.58 -40.06 16.78
N LEU A 457 -22.14 -40.47 17.93
CA LEU A 457 -22.64 -39.55 18.96
C LEU A 457 -21.57 -39.31 20.02
N THR A 458 -21.48 -38.07 20.50
CA THR A 458 -20.59 -37.73 21.61
C THR A 458 -21.19 -38.19 22.94
N SER A 459 -20.34 -38.29 23.97
CA SER A 459 -20.75 -38.64 25.34
C SER A 459 -21.79 -37.68 25.94
N ARG A 460 -21.94 -36.47 25.38
CA ARG A 460 -23.04 -35.53 25.74
C ARG A 460 -24.42 -36.13 25.49
N ALA A 461 -24.57 -37.12 24.62
CA ALA A 461 -25.85 -37.80 24.41
C ALA A 461 -26.42 -38.44 25.68
N LEU A 462 -25.54 -38.87 26.60
CA LEU A 462 -25.92 -39.43 27.90
C LEU A 462 -26.72 -38.44 28.74
N ASP A 463 -26.32 -37.17 28.74
CA ASP A 463 -27.02 -36.10 29.47
C ASP A 463 -28.45 -35.90 28.94
N TYR A 464 -28.64 -35.96 27.61
CA TYR A 464 -29.97 -35.84 26.99
C TYR A 464 -30.88 -37.06 27.26
N MET A 465 -30.31 -38.22 27.58
CA MET A 465 -31.03 -39.44 27.99
C MET A 465 -31.28 -39.50 29.51
N GLY A 466 -30.71 -38.57 30.28
CA GLY A 466 -30.84 -38.49 31.74
C GLY A 466 -29.79 -39.27 32.53
N TYR A 467 -28.79 -39.85 31.89
CA TYR A 467 -27.74 -40.59 32.57
C TYR A 467 -26.75 -39.67 33.29
N LYS A 468 -26.23 -40.13 34.43
CA LYS A 468 -25.07 -39.55 35.11
C LYS A 468 -23.86 -40.47 34.99
N ILE A 469 -22.70 -39.87 34.76
CA ILE A 469 -21.43 -40.60 34.71
C ILE A 469 -20.86 -40.70 36.12
N GLU A 470 -20.60 -41.91 36.59
CA GLU A 470 -19.91 -42.16 37.84
C GLU A 470 -18.39 -42.17 37.61
N TRP A 471 -17.68 -41.38 38.42
CA TRP A 471 -16.24 -41.19 38.31
C TRP A 471 -15.50 -41.82 39.48
N LYS A 472 -14.42 -42.56 39.19
CA LYS A 472 -13.47 -43.02 40.20
C LYS A 472 -12.14 -42.31 39.96
N GLY A 473 -11.95 -41.21 40.69
CA GLY A 473 -10.87 -40.26 40.41
C GLY A 473 -11.12 -39.55 39.08
N LEU A 474 -10.12 -39.56 38.18
CA LEU A 474 -10.21 -38.94 36.84
C LEU A 474 -10.73 -39.89 35.75
N LYS A 475 -11.18 -41.10 36.12
CA LYS A 475 -11.66 -42.11 35.16
C LYS A 475 -13.18 -42.29 35.27
N PRO A 476 -13.94 -42.14 34.18
CA PRO A 476 -15.35 -42.48 34.16
C PRO A 476 -15.50 -44.00 34.15
N VAL A 477 -16.33 -44.54 35.04
CA VAL A 477 -16.42 -45.99 35.29
C VAL A 477 -17.76 -46.56 34.84
N LYS A 478 -18.86 -45.90 35.20
CA LYS A 478 -20.22 -46.36 34.90
C LYS A 478 -21.11 -45.20 34.48
N VAL A 479 -22.21 -45.54 33.82
CA VAL A 479 -23.35 -44.67 33.60
C VAL A 479 -24.56 -45.22 34.36
N VAL A 480 -25.28 -44.31 35.02
CA VAL A 480 -26.41 -44.61 35.89
C VAL A 480 -27.59 -43.73 35.48
N SER A 481 -28.77 -44.33 35.26
CA SER A 481 -29.97 -43.65 34.79
C SER A 481 -30.64 -42.75 35.83
#